data_AF-A0A976CJ65-F1
#
_entry.id   AF-A0A976CJ65-F1
#
_cell.length_a   1.000
_cell.length_b   1.000
_cell.length_c   1.000
_cell.angle_alpha   90.00
_cell.angle_beta   90.00
_cell.angle_gamma   90.00
#
_symmetry.space_group_name_H-M   'P 1'
#
loop_
_entity.id
_entity.type
_entity.pdbx_description
1 polymer ?
#
loop_
_entity_poly.entity_id
_entity_poly.type
_entity_poly.pdbx_seq_one_letter_code
_entity_poly.pdbx_strand_id
1 'polypeptide(L)'
;MELSPLYLQRLEEATQRGIEQGIQQGIDQGIQQVIQQGIDQGIQQGIQQGIEQGIQQIKRETLEGILQVRFGEIDEELAQIIEPLIQLEPLEMIRLSMQLDRPELLASFLPENQTES
;
A
#
# COMPACT_ATOMS: atom_id res chain seq x y z
N MET A 1 61.87 28.70 17.07
CA MET A 1 61.31 29.45 15.93
C MET A 1 59.81 29.40 16.07
N GLU A 2 59.18 30.53 16.37
CA GLU A 2 57.72 30.64 16.41
C GLU A 2 57.20 30.77 14.97
N LEU A 3 56.05 30.17 14.69
CA LEU A 3 55.39 30.28 13.40
C LEU A 3 54.99 31.75 13.17
N SER A 4 55.19 32.26 11.95
CA SER A 4 54.80 33.63 11.62
C SER A 4 53.29 33.82 11.83
N PRO A 5 52.82 34.98 12.34
CA PRO A 5 51.39 35.25 12.53
C PRO A 5 50.53 35.01 11.28
N LEU A 6 51.07 35.30 10.09
CA LEU A 6 50.42 35.04 8.80
C LEU A 6 50.20 33.54 8.51
N TYR A 7 51.05 32.67 9.02
CA TYR A 7 50.89 31.23 8.88
C TYR A 7 49.75 30.72 9.80
N LEU A 8 49.70 31.20 11.04
CA LEU A 8 48.63 30.86 11.99
C LEU A 8 47.26 31.32 11.48
N GLN A 9 47.17 32.55 10.98
CA GLN A 9 45.94 33.07 10.39
C GLN A 9 45.46 32.23 9.20
N ARG A 10 46.38 31.85 8.29
CA ARG A 10 46.01 31.01 7.14
C ARG A 10 45.58 29.60 7.55
N LEU A 11 46.19 29.06 8.61
CA LEU A 11 45.81 27.75 9.15
C LEU A 11 44.41 27.80 9.78
N GLU A 12 44.11 28.86 10.54
CA GLU A 12 42.76 29.09 11.10
C GLU A 12 41.72 29.27 9.99
N GLU A 13 42.00 30.09 8.97
CA GLU A 13 41.10 30.28 7.83
C GLU A 13 40.86 28.97 7.05
N ALA A 14 41.90 28.18 6.81
CA ALA A 14 41.78 26.89 6.14
C ALA A 14 40.98 25.88 6.98
N THR A 15 41.19 25.88 8.31
CA THR A 15 40.47 25.02 9.24
C THR A 15 38.99 25.41 9.30
N GLN A 16 38.70 26.70 9.43
CA GLN A 16 37.34 27.23 9.46
C GLN A 16 36.59 26.92 8.16
N ARG A 17 37.23 27.15 7.00
CA ARG A 17 36.66 26.80 5.69
C ARG A 17 36.44 25.31 5.54
N GLY A 18 37.38 24.47 5.99
CA GLY A 18 37.25 23.02 5.94
C GLY A 18 36.08 22.52 6.80
N ILE A 19 35.89 23.10 7.99
CA ILE A 19 34.75 22.80 8.87
C ILE A 19 33.44 23.25 8.23
N GLU A 20 33.36 24.50 7.74
CA GLU A 20 32.16 25.02 7.09
C GLU A 20 31.78 24.20 5.84
N GLN A 21 32.75 23.85 5.00
CA GLN A 21 32.52 23.01 3.82
C GLN A 21 32.09 21.60 4.19
N GLY A 22 32.74 20.98 5.20
CA GLY A 22 32.39 19.64 5.66
C GLY A 22 30.98 19.58 6.26
N ILE A 23 30.60 20.59 7.05
CA ILE A 23 29.25 20.70 7.60
C ILE A 23 28.23 20.90 6.48
N GLN A 24 28.48 21.84 5.56
CA GLN A 24 27.56 22.11 4.46
C GLN A 24 27.37 20.88 3.58
N GLN A 25 28.45 20.20 3.17
CA GLN A 25 28.39 18.99 2.37
C GLN A 25 27.68 17.85 3.10
N GLY A 26 27.95 17.66 4.39
CA GLY A 26 27.30 16.63 5.19
C GLY A 26 25.80 16.86 5.34
N ILE A 27 25.38 18.11 5.55
CA ILE A 27 23.96 18.50 5.61
C ILE A 27 23.29 18.27 4.26
N ASP A 28 23.89 18.77 3.17
CA ASP A 28 23.30 18.68 1.83
C ASP A 28 23.17 17.21 1.40
N GLN A 29 24.20 16.38 1.63
CA GLN A 29 24.16 14.95 1.32
C GLN A 29 23.13 14.21 2.19
N GLY A 30 23.10 14.50 3.49
CA GLY A 30 22.15 13.88 4.42
C GLY A 30 20.70 14.19 4.06
N ILE A 31 20.40 15.46 3.74
CA ILE A 31 19.06 15.89 3.33
C ILE A 31 18.67 15.22 2.01
N GLN A 32 19.55 15.21 1.01
CA GLN A 32 19.25 14.58 -0.28
C GLN A 32 18.97 13.08 -0.13
N GLN A 33 19.76 12.37 0.68
CA GLN A 33 19.56 10.93 0.90
C GLN A 33 18.23 10.64 1.61
N VAL A 34 17.91 11.38 2.68
CA VAL A 34 16.67 11.17 3.43
C VAL A 34 15.44 11.50 2.58
N ILE A 35 15.49 12.61 1.83
CA ILE A 35 14.37 13.00 0.95
C ILE A 35 14.18 11.94 -0.15
N GLN A 36 15.26 11.52 -0.82
CA GLN A 36 15.16 10.54 -1.91
C GLN A 36 14.60 9.22 -1.40
N GLN A 37 15.14 8.67 -0.30
CA GLN A 37 14.65 7.42 0.27
C GLN A 37 13.21 7.53 0.79
N GLY A 38 12.87 8.62 1.46
CA GLY A 38 11.52 8.83 1.99
C GLY A 38 10.47 8.97 0.89
N ILE A 39 10.79 9.69 -0.18
CA ILE A 39 9.91 9.83 -1.35
C ILE A 39 9.75 8.49 -2.07
N ASP A 40 10.86 7.79 -2.35
CA ASP A 40 10.82 6.52 -3.07
C ASP A 40 10.00 5.46 -2.31
N GLN A 41 10.22 5.35 -0.99
CA GLN A 41 9.44 4.44 -0.15
C GLN A 41 7.96 4.85 -0.06
N GLY A 42 7.69 6.14 0.13
CA GLY A 42 6.32 6.65 0.22
C GLY A 42 5.53 6.45 -1.06
N ILE A 43 6.14 6.70 -2.23
CA ILE A 43 5.52 6.48 -3.53
C ILE A 43 5.29 5.00 -3.77
N GLN A 44 6.28 4.14 -3.51
CA GLN A 44 6.12 2.70 -3.72
C GLN A 44 5.00 2.12 -2.85
N GLN A 45 4.96 2.45 -1.57
CA GLN A 45 3.92 1.99 -0.67
C GLN A 45 2.55 2.52 -1.06
N GLY A 46 2.46 3.82 -1.38
CA GLY A 46 1.20 4.45 -1.79
C GLY A 46 0.64 3.86 -3.09
N ILE A 47 1.49 3.64 -4.10
CA ILE A 47 1.08 3.01 -5.36
C ILE A 47 0.63 1.57 -5.12
N GLN A 48 1.40 0.78 -4.36
CA GLN A 48 1.06 -0.62 -4.09
C GLN A 48 -0.30 -0.74 -3.38
N GLN A 49 -0.50 0.03 -2.30
CA GLN A 49 -1.75 0.05 -1.56
C GLN A 49 -2.92 0.53 -2.43
N GLY A 50 -2.71 1.58 -3.22
CA GLY A 50 -3.73 2.12 -4.12
C GLY A 50 -4.17 1.11 -5.19
N ILE A 51 -3.23 0.37 -5.77
CA ILE A 51 -3.51 -0.68 -6.75
C ILE A 51 -4.28 -1.84 -6.08
N GLU A 52 -3.82 -2.32 -4.93
CA GLU A 52 -4.48 -3.41 -4.20
C GLU A 52 -5.91 -3.05 -3.81
N GLN A 53 -6.12 -1.86 -3.25
CA GLN A 53 -7.46 -1.34 -2.91
C GLN A 53 -8.34 -1.21 -4.16
N GLY A 54 -7.80 -0.67 -5.25
CA GLY A 54 -8.54 -0.53 -6.52
C GLY A 54 -8.97 -1.89 -7.09
N ILE A 55 -8.10 -2.90 -7.04
CA ILE A 55 -8.44 -4.26 -7.49
C ILE A 55 -9.54 -4.86 -6.64
N GLN A 56 -9.45 -4.77 -5.31
CA GLN A 56 -10.47 -5.31 -4.40
C GLN A 56 -11.82 -4.63 -4.60
N GLN A 57 -11.82 -3.30 -4.78
CA GLN A 57 -13.03 -2.54 -5.07
C GLN A 57 -13.68 -2.98 -6.38
N ILE A 58 -12.89 -3.14 -7.46
CA ILE A 58 -13.41 -3.61 -8.75
C ILE A 58 -13.96 -5.04 -8.64
N LYS A 59 -13.30 -5.94 -7.90
CA LYS A 59 -13.80 -7.31 -7.68
C LYS A 59 -15.16 -7.30 -6.99
N ARG A 60 -15.30 -6.49 -5.94
CA ARG A 60 -16.55 -6.29 -5.19
C ARG A 60 -17.65 -5.73 -6.07
N GLU A 61 -17.41 -4.60 -6.75
CA GLU A 61 -18.39 -3.97 -7.64
C GLU A 61 -18.84 -4.91 -8.77
N THR A 62 -17.89 -5.67 -9.35
CA THR A 62 -18.20 -6.66 -10.39
C THR A 62 -19.10 -7.76 -9.84
N LEU A 63 -18.77 -8.31 -8.66
CA LEU A 63 -19.57 -9.36 -8.05
C LEU A 63 -20.96 -8.85 -7.68
N GLU A 64 -21.05 -7.69 -7.03
CA GLU A 64 -22.32 -7.06 -6.67
C GLU A 64 -23.19 -6.84 -7.91
N GLY A 65 -22.60 -6.34 -9.02
CA GLY A 65 -23.31 -6.20 -10.29
C GLY A 65 -23.82 -7.52 -10.86
N ILE A 66 -23.03 -8.60 -10.81
CA ILE A 66 -23.47 -9.93 -11.25
C ILE A 66 -24.62 -10.44 -10.39
N LEU A 67 -24.49 -10.37 -9.06
CA LEU A 67 -25.52 -10.82 -8.13
C LEU A 67 -26.80 -10.00 -8.32
N GLN A 68 -26.67 -8.69 -8.55
CA GLN A 68 -27.81 -7.82 -8.76
C GLN A 68 -28.58 -8.16 -10.03
N VAL A 69 -27.86 -8.43 -11.13
CA VAL A 69 -28.47 -8.85 -12.39
C VAL A 69 -29.15 -10.22 -12.29
N ARG A 70 -28.58 -11.16 -11.53
CA ARG A 70 -29.10 -12.53 -11.43
C ARG A 70 -30.20 -12.70 -10.39
N PHE A 71 -30.07 -12.06 -9.24
CA PHE A 71 -30.88 -12.34 -8.05
C PHE A 71 -31.70 -11.13 -7.57
N GLY A 72 -31.55 -9.96 -8.18
CA GLY A 72 -32.24 -8.74 -7.77
C GLY A 72 -31.47 -7.99 -6.68
N GLU A 73 -32.16 -7.31 -5.76
CA GLU A 73 -31.48 -6.53 -4.73
C GLU A 73 -30.59 -7.41 -3.82
N ILE A 74 -29.45 -6.85 -3.40
CA ILE A 74 -28.52 -7.52 -2.48
C ILE A 74 -29.07 -7.36 -1.06
N ASP A 75 -29.69 -8.42 -0.56
CA ASP A 75 -30.15 -8.52 0.82
C ASP A 75 -29.02 -8.98 1.77
N GLU A 76 -29.36 -9.10 3.05
CA GLU A 76 -28.42 -9.43 4.12
C GLU A 76 -27.71 -10.79 3.92
N GLU A 77 -28.39 -11.77 3.30
CA GLU A 77 -27.80 -13.08 3.01
C GLU A 77 -26.74 -12.96 1.91
N LEU A 78 -27.07 -12.27 0.82
CA LEU A 78 -26.12 -12.03 -0.27
C LEU A 78 -24.95 -11.16 0.18
N ALA A 79 -25.18 -10.18 1.04
CA ALA A 79 -24.14 -9.31 1.57
C ALA A 79 -23.07 -10.09 2.36
N GLN A 80 -23.48 -11.12 3.11
CA GLN A 80 -22.58 -11.95 3.91
C GLN A 80 -21.63 -12.81 3.07
N ILE A 81 -22.06 -13.20 1.86
CA ILE A 81 -21.24 -14.04 0.98
C ILE A 81 -20.33 -13.24 0.04
N ILE A 82 -20.48 -11.92 -0.06
CA ILE A 82 -19.63 -11.08 -0.92
C ILE A 82 -18.17 -11.19 -0.51
N GLU A 83 -17.89 -11.01 0.78
CA GLU A 83 -16.51 -11.02 1.28
C GLU A 83 -15.80 -12.36 0.99
N PRO A 84 -16.35 -13.54 1.35
CA PRO A 84 -15.68 -14.80 1.02
C PRO A 84 -15.59 -15.07 -0.49
N LEU A 85 -16.53 -14.58 -1.31
CA LEU A 85 -16.47 -14.71 -2.76
C LEU A 85 -15.37 -13.86 -3.40
N ILE A 86 -15.16 -12.63 -2.95
CA ILE A 86 -14.09 -11.76 -3.49
C ILE A 86 -12.69 -12.21 -3.06
N GLN A 87 -12.56 -13.09 -2.06
CA GLN A 87 -11.28 -13.72 -1.70
C GLN A 87 -10.89 -14.85 -2.67
N LEU A 88 -11.81 -15.33 -3.51
CA LEU A 88 -11.51 -16.33 -4.54
C LEU A 88 -10.73 -15.73 -5.71
N GLU A 89 -10.13 -16.61 -6.52
CA GLU A 89 -9.58 -16.22 -7.82
C GLU A 89 -10.67 -15.60 -8.71
N PRO A 90 -10.39 -14.52 -9.48
CA PRO A 90 -11.43 -13.78 -10.21
C PRO A 90 -12.29 -14.66 -11.13
N LEU A 91 -11.67 -15.64 -11.80
CA LEU A 91 -12.37 -16.57 -12.68
C LEU A 91 -13.29 -17.52 -11.91
N GLU A 92 -12.86 -17.98 -10.74
CA GLU A 92 -13.68 -18.86 -9.90
C GLU A 92 -14.85 -18.10 -9.29
N MET A 93 -14.61 -16.88 -8.81
CA MET A 93 -15.65 -15.96 -8.34
C MET A 93 -16.73 -15.75 -9.41
N ILE A 94 -16.33 -15.39 -10.64
CA ILE A 94 -17.25 -15.20 -11.77
C ILE A 94 -17.97 -16.50 -12.14
N ARG A 95 -17.24 -17.62 -12.17
CA ARG A 95 -17.83 -18.92 -12.51
C ARG A 95 -18.92 -19.30 -11.51
N LEU A 96 -18.63 -19.24 -10.21
CA LEU A 96 -19.60 -19.61 -9.17
C LEU A 96 -20.79 -18.64 -9.14
N SER A 97 -20.54 -17.33 -9.27
CA SER A 97 -21.59 -16.32 -9.32
C SER A 97 -22.46 -16.37 -10.57
N MET A 98 -22.09 -17.14 -11.61
CA MET A 98 -22.91 -17.37 -12.80
C MET A 98 -23.51 -18.77 -12.89
N GLN A 99 -22.84 -19.80 -12.36
CA GLN A 99 -23.25 -21.20 -12.50
C GLN A 99 -24.16 -21.68 -11.37
N LEU A 100 -23.95 -21.22 -10.15
CA LEU A 100 -24.76 -21.65 -9.01
C LEU A 100 -26.08 -20.89 -8.98
N ASP A 101 -27.15 -21.57 -8.56
CA ASP A 101 -28.38 -20.89 -8.20
C ASP A 101 -28.24 -20.22 -6.82
N ARG A 102 -29.10 -19.24 -6.54
CA ARG A 102 -29.07 -18.48 -5.27
C ARG A 102 -28.94 -19.38 -4.02
N PRO A 103 -29.77 -20.42 -3.80
CA PRO A 103 -29.67 -21.24 -2.60
C PRO A 103 -28.35 -22.05 -2.53
N GLU A 104 -27.83 -22.52 -3.67
CA GLU A 104 -26.56 -23.25 -3.71
C GLU A 104 -25.38 -22.33 -3.40
N LEU A 105 -25.42 -21.10 -3.94
CA LEU A 105 -24.42 -20.08 -3.68
C LEU A 105 -24.41 -19.68 -2.20
N LEU A 106 -25.59 -19.43 -1.63
CA LEU A 106 -25.71 -19.13 -0.20
C LEU A 106 -25.24 -20.30 0.67
N ALA A 107 -25.66 -21.53 0.39
CA ALA A 107 -25.24 -22.71 1.15
C ALA A 107 -23.72 -22.95 1.11
N SER A 108 -23.05 -22.53 0.04
CA SER A 108 -21.60 -22.72 -0.13
C SER A 108 -20.76 -21.71 0.66
N PHE A 109 -21.32 -20.55 1.02
CA PHE A 109 -20.54 -19.41 1.54
C PHE A 109 -21.13 -18.75 2.78
N LEU A 110 -22.40 -18.98 3.11
CA LEU A 110 -22.94 -18.57 4.39
C LEU A 110 -22.19 -19.34 5.48
N PRO A 111 -21.77 -18.68 6.56
CA PRO A 111 -21.34 -19.39 7.74
C PRO A 111 -22.55 -20.19 8.24
N GLU A 112 -22.58 -21.50 7.97
CA GLU A 112 -23.47 -22.39 8.71
C GLU A 112 -23.22 -22.08 10.18
N ASN A 113 -24.28 -21.85 10.95
CA ASN A 113 -24.19 -21.80 12.40
C ASN A 113 -23.31 -22.98 12.83
N GLN A 114 -22.08 -22.69 13.25
CA GLN A 114 -21.25 -23.61 14.01
C GLN A 114 -21.90 -23.77 15.39
N THR A 115 -23.13 -24.26 15.43
CA THR A 115 -23.71 -24.94 16.58
C THR A 115 -23.28 -26.39 16.48
N GLU A 116 -22.04 -26.65 16.85
CA GLU A 116 -21.61 -27.94 17.39
C GLU A 116 -20.25 -27.77 18.08
N SER A 117 -20.29 -27.27 19.33
CA SER A 117 -19.56 -27.80 20.51
C SER A 117 -19.74 -26.88 21.72
#